data_AF-A0A1F8TWB1-F1
#
_entry.id   AF-A0A1F8TWB1-F1
#
_cell.length_a   1.000
_cell.length_b   1.000
_cell.length_c   1.000
_cell.angle_alpha   90.00
_cell.angle_beta   90.00
_cell.angle_gamma   90.00
#
_symmetry.space_group_name_H-M   'P 1'
#
loop_
_entity.id
_entity.type
_entity.pdbx_description
1 polymer ?
#
loop_
_entity_poly.entity_id
_entity_poly.type
_entity_poly.pdbx_seq_one_letter_code
_entity_poly.pdbx_strand_id
1 'polypeptide(L)'
;ADWIASNFITEDTEALSAAAGQKLTEMVVRLANQAARFNDTEVDYDTRRQLDKLKQALTLAAPQDKAKTEELSGIVAKLNAMYGKGKYCKTPDNCLDLGQMSSTMASSRNYDEQLEMWTGWHNTAAPMKPIYVRQVELANEGAKELGYTDTGAMWRSKYDMEPNAFALELDKQWGAVKPLYDALHCHVRAKLSEKYGADKVPLNKPIPAHLLGNMWAQSWGNIYDLVAPADADPGYDVTKLLADKGYDELKMVKGAEGFFTSLGFAALPETFWTRSLFVQPKDRDVVCHASAWDLDAKDDLRIKMCIQRTGEEFSVIHHELGHNFYQRAYKNQPVFYQESANDGFHEAIGDTIALSVTPKYLQQIGLLEQIPDESKDIGLLLKLALDKVAFLPFGLLVDQWRWQVFSGQVKPEQYNEAWWKLREQYQG
;
A
#
# COMPACT_ATOMS: atom_id res chain seq x y z
N ALA A 1 7.30 -19.59 8.90
CA ALA A 1 8.71 -19.15 8.85
C ALA A 1 8.77 -17.62 8.83
N ASP A 2 8.03 -16.98 7.93
CA ASP A 2 8.03 -15.52 7.74
C ASP A 2 7.62 -14.73 8.98
N TRP A 3 6.66 -15.22 9.76
CA TRP A 3 6.34 -14.64 11.06
C TRP A 3 7.59 -14.54 11.97
N ILE A 4 8.40 -15.60 12.02
CA ILE A 4 9.61 -15.64 12.85
C ILE A 4 10.64 -14.66 12.31
N ALA A 5 10.95 -14.70 11.02
CA ALA A 5 11.90 -13.79 10.38
C ALA A 5 11.51 -12.31 10.57
N SER A 6 10.20 -12.00 10.53
CA SER A 6 9.70 -10.65 10.75
C SER A 6 9.80 -10.18 12.21
N ASN A 7 9.90 -11.11 13.16
CA ASN A 7 9.93 -10.83 14.60
C ASN A 7 11.32 -11.06 15.23
N PHE A 8 12.25 -11.67 14.50
CA PHE A 8 13.60 -12.00 14.92
C PHE A 8 14.48 -11.95 13.69
N ILE A 9 14.95 -10.76 13.29
CA ILE A 9 15.76 -10.62 12.07
C ILE A 9 17.19 -11.11 12.36
N THR A 10 17.55 -12.29 11.84
CA THR A 10 18.88 -12.89 11.91
C THR A 10 19.18 -13.66 10.62
N GLU A 11 20.46 -13.96 10.35
CA GLU A 11 20.84 -14.78 9.19
C GLU A 11 20.10 -16.12 9.17
N ASP A 12 19.93 -16.76 10.34
CA ASP A 12 19.26 -18.06 10.46
C ASP A 12 17.75 -17.98 10.17
N THR A 13 17.05 -16.95 10.66
CA THR A 13 15.61 -16.82 10.47
C THR A 13 15.26 -16.33 9.07
N GLU A 14 16.10 -15.48 8.48
CA GLU A 14 16.01 -15.10 7.06
C GLU A 14 16.23 -16.33 6.17
N ALA A 15 17.25 -17.16 6.45
CA ALA A 15 17.47 -18.41 5.72
C ALA A 15 16.28 -19.39 5.86
N LEU A 16 15.67 -19.48 7.05
CA LEU A 16 14.49 -20.31 7.28
C LEU A 16 13.27 -19.81 6.49
N SER A 17 13.02 -18.51 6.48
CA SER A 17 11.96 -17.87 5.69
C SER A 17 12.19 -18.06 4.20
N ALA A 18 13.41 -17.80 3.71
CA ALA A 18 13.79 -18.02 2.31
C ALA A 18 13.59 -19.49 1.88
N ALA A 19 14.01 -20.46 2.69
CA ALA A 19 13.84 -21.88 2.39
C ALA A 19 12.35 -22.31 2.36
N ALA A 20 11.52 -21.76 3.25
CA ALA A 20 10.07 -22.01 3.25
C ALA A 20 9.39 -21.36 2.05
N GLY A 21 9.73 -20.10 1.76
CA GLY A 21 9.22 -19.34 0.61
C GLY A 21 9.61 -19.97 -0.72
N GLN A 22 10.83 -20.51 -0.83
CA GLN A 22 11.27 -21.27 -2.01
C GLN A 22 10.38 -22.50 -2.24
N LYS A 23 10.15 -23.32 -1.21
CA LYS A 23 9.28 -24.51 -1.32
C LYS A 23 7.85 -24.14 -1.70
N LEU A 24 7.31 -23.07 -1.12
CA LEU A 24 5.97 -22.59 -1.46
C LEU A 24 5.93 -22.12 -2.92
N THR A 25 6.90 -21.31 -3.34
CA THR A 25 6.99 -20.78 -4.72
C THR A 25 7.11 -21.91 -5.73
N GLU A 26 8.01 -22.87 -5.52
CA GLU A 26 8.18 -24.05 -6.38
C GLU A 26 6.87 -24.85 -6.49
N MET A 27 6.14 -25.01 -5.38
CA MET A 27 4.85 -25.68 -5.38
C MET A 27 3.81 -24.90 -6.18
N VAL A 28 3.68 -23.58 -5.96
CA VAL A 28 2.71 -22.73 -6.67
C VAL A 28 3.02 -22.70 -8.16
N VAL A 29 4.28 -22.51 -8.56
CA VAL A 29 4.71 -22.55 -9.97
C VAL A 29 4.35 -23.89 -10.61
N ARG A 30 4.63 -25.01 -9.93
CA ARG A 30 4.26 -26.34 -10.44
C ARG A 30 2.74 -26.48 -10.60
N LEU A 31 1.96 -26.04 -9.62
CA LEU A 31 0.50 -26.17 -9.65
C LEU A 31 -0.14 -25.24 -10.70
N ALA A 32 0.33 -24.00 -10.83
CA ALA A 32 -0.09 -23.06 -11.86
C ALA A 32 0.11 -23.64 -13.27
N ASN A 33 1.29 -24.23 -13.52
CA ASN A 33 1.60 -24.87 -14.79
C ASN A 33 0.79 -26.16 -15.04
N GLN A 34 0.43 -26.91 -13.99
CA GLN A 34 -0.50 -28.04 -14.12
C GLN A 34 -1.91 -27.56 -14.44
N ALA A 35 -2.39 -26.50 -13.78
CA ALA A 35 -3.69 -25.89 -14.04
C ALA A 35 -3.80 -25.35 -15.47
N ALA A 36 -2.72 -24.76 -16.00
CA ALA A 36 -2.67 -24.25 -17.38
C ALA A 36 -2.95 -25.33 -18.45
N ARG A 37 -2.69 -26.62 -18.16
CA ARG A 37 -3.00 -27.73 -19.08
C ARG A 37 -4.51 -27.94 -19.29
N PHE A 38 -5.32 -27.38 -18.40
CA PHE A 38 -6.78 -27.46 -18.45
C PHE A 38 -7.42 -26.15 -18.93
N ASN A 39 -6.66 -25.23 -19.52
CA ASN A 39 -7.19 -23.95 -20.02
C ASN A 39 -8.38 -24.16 -20.97
N ASP A 40 -8.26 -25.11 -21.91
CA ASP A 40 -9.29 -25.38 -22.93
C ASP A 40 -10.28 -26.50 -22.52
N THR A 41 -10.21 -26.98 -21.28
CA THR A 41 -11.09 -28.05 -20.79
C THR A 41 -12.40 -27.47 -20.26
N GLU A 42 -13.55 -27.92 -20.77
CA GLU A 42 -14.84 -27.57 -20.19
C GLU A 42 -15.01 -28.24 -18.82
N VAL A 43 -15.24 -27.42 -17.79
CA VAL A 43 -15.48 -27.82 -16.40
C VAL A 43 -16.57 -26.93 -15.81
N ASP A 44 -17.14 -27.30 -14.66
CA ASP A 44 -18.07 -26.44 -13.95
C ASP A 44 -17.39 -25.14 -13.45
N TYR A 45 -18.21 -24.17 -13.05
CA TYR A 45 -17.76 -22.84 -12.62
C TYR A 45 -16.76 -22.90 -11.45
N ASP A 46 -17.03 -23.70 -10.43
CA ASP A 46 -16.20 -23.75 -9.23
C ASP A 46 -14.84 -24.38 -9.54
N THR A 47 -14.83 -25.46 -10.32
CA THR A 47 -13.60 -26.08 -10.82
C THR A 47 -12.78 -25.11 -11.67
N ARG A 48 -13.42 -24.36 -12.58
CA ARG A 48 -12.75 -23.32 -13.39
C ARG A 48 -12.11 -22.27 -12.50
N ARG A 49 -12.86 -21.74 -11.53
CA ARG A 49 -12.38 -20.72 -10.59
C ARG A 49 -11.18 -21.20 -9.77
N GLN A 50 -11.18 -22.45 -9.30
CA GLN A 50 -10.04 -23.01 -8.56
C GLN A 50 -8.79 -23.17 -9.43
N LEU A 51 -8.94 -23.63 -10.69
CA LEU A 51 -7.83 -23.71 -11.65
C LEU A 51 -7.26 -22.33 -11.96
N ASP A 52 -8.11 -21.32 -12.12
CA ASP A 52 -7.66 -19.95 -12.39
C ASP A 52 -6.96 -19.33 -11.18
N LYS A 53 -7.44 -19.58 -9.96
CA LYS A 53 -6.75 -19.15 -8.72
C LYS A 53 -5.35 -19.73 -8.58
N LEU A 54 -5.13 -20.99 -8.96
CA LEU A 54 -3.80 -21.59 -8.99
C LEU A 54 -2.85 -20.83 -9.93
N LYS A 55 -3.34 -20.38 -11.10
CA LYS A 55 -2.56 -19.58 -12.05
C LYS A 55 -2.32 -18.15 -11.54
N GLN A 56 -3.32 -17.56 -10.87
CA GLN A 56 -3.29 -16.18 -10.37
C GLN A 56 -2.52 -16.01 -9.05
N ALA A 57 -2.16 -17.11 -8.37
CA ALA A 57 -1.41 -17.09 -7.12
C ALA A 57 0.01 -16.50 -7.26
N LEU A 58 0.54 -16.38 -8.49
CA LEU A 58 1.84 -15.76 -8.77
C LEU A 58 1.65 -14.30 -9.18
N THR A 59 2.28 -13.37 -8.44
CA THR A 59 2.33 -11.96 -8.87
C THR A 59 3.15 -11.79 -10.14
N LEU A 60 4.31 -12.43 -10.23
CA LEU A 60 5.11 -12.49 -11.45
C LEU A 60 5.23 -13.97 -11.84
N ALA A 61 4.54 -14.37 -12.90
CA ALA A 61 4.61 -15.72 -13.42
C ALA A 61 6.00 -15.95 -14.04
N ALA A 62 6.75 -16.92 -13.52
CA ALA A 62 8.02 -17.32 -14.09
C ALA A 62 7.81 -18.27 -15.28
N PRO A 63 8.64 -18.20 -16.34
CA PRO A 63 8.61 -19.19 -17.42
C PRO A 63 8.96 -20.59 -16.91
N GLN A 64 8.43 -21.64 -17.53
CA GLN A 64 8.72 -23.04 -17.22
C GLN A 64 10.19 -23.41 -17.38
N ASP A 65 10.93 -22.66 -18.19
CA ASP A 65 12.38 -22.78 -18.30
C ASP A 65 13.04 -22.48 -16.93
N LYS A 66 13.76 -23.48 -16.41
CA LYS A 66 14.39 -23.41 -15.09
C LYS A 66 15.41 -22.27 -14.98
N ALA A 67 16.22 -22.05 -16.01
CA ALA A 67 17.23 -21.00 -15.99
C ALA A 67 16.57 -19.62 -16.00
N LYS A 68 15.48 -19.44 -16.75
CA LYS A 68 14.68 -18.21 -16.75
C LYS A 68 13.95 -17.96 -15.43
N THR A 69 13.44 -19.02 -14.78
CA THR A 69 12.86 -18.93 -13.43
C THR A 69 13.89 -18.45 -12.40
N GLU A 70 15.09 -19.03 -12.42
CA GLU A 70 16.21 -18.62 -11.57
C GLU A 70 16.62 -17.17 -11.87
N GLU A 71 16.69 -16.79 -13.14
CA GLU A 71 16.99 -15.42 -13.58
C GLU A 71 15.95 -14.41 -13.06
N LEU A 72 14.65 -14.68 -13.25
CA LEU A 72 13.57 -13.79 -12.79
C LEU A 72 13.63 -13.61 -11.25
N SER A 73 13.83 -14.71 -10.52
CA SER A 73 13.95 -14.67 -9.06
C SER A 73 15.13 -13.81 -8.61
N GLY A 74 16.29 -13.97 -9.27
CA GLY A 74 17.47 -13.15 -9.02
C GLY A 74 17.27 -11.67 -9.37
N ILE A 75 16.55 -11.39 -10.45
CA ILE A 75 16.18 -10.02 -10.87
C ILE A 75 15.29 -9.34 -9.83
N VAL A 76 14.24 -10.02 -9.34
CA VAL A 76 13.34 -9.49 -8.31
C VAL A 76 14.12 -9.16 -7.04
N ALA A 77 14.94 -10.09 -6.55
CA ALA A 77 15.78 -9.87 -5.37
C ALA A 77 16.75 -8.69 -5.56
N LYS A 78 17.37 -8.59 -6.74
CA LYS A 78 18.30 -7.51 -7.06
C LYS A 78 17.62 -6.14 -7.10
N LEU A 79 16.45 -6.02 -7.74
CA LEU A 79 15.68 -4.77 -7.79
C LEU A 79 15.26 -4.32 -6.38
N ASN A 80 14.74 -5.24 -5.57
CA ASN A 80 14.37 -4.97 -4.18
C ASN A 80 15.57 -4.50 -3.35
N ALA A 81 16.72 -5.17 -3.49
CA ALA A 81 17.95 -4.78 -2.80
C ALA A 81 18.49 -3.42 -3.27
N MET A 82 18.42 -3.12 -4.57
CA MET A 82 18.84 -1.83 -5.11
C MET A 82 17.96 -0.68 -4.59
N TYR A 83 16.65 -0.91 -4.48
CA TYR A 83 15.71 0.06 -3.91
C TYR A 83 16.01 0.27 -2.41
N GLY A 84 16.08 -0.80 -1.62
CA GLY A 84 16.30 -0.72 -0.17
C GLY A 84 17.67 -0.15 0.23
N LYS A 85 18.69 -0.31 -0.63
CA LYS A 85 20.04 0.25 -0.42
C LYS A 85 20.23 1.63 -1.06
N GLY A 86 19.20 2.17 -1.72
CA GLY A 86 19.27 3.47 -2.39
C GLY A 86 19.65 4.58 -1.41
N LYS A 87 20.67 5.35 -1.75
CA LYS A 87 21.15 6.49 -0.96
C LYS A 87 21.51 7.67 -1.85
N TYR A 88 21.24 8.86 -1.36
CA TYR A 88 21.71 10.11 -1.95
C TYR A 88 22.81 10.71 -1.07
N CYS A 89 23.99 10.98 -1.64
CA CYS A 89 25.12 11.50 -0.89
C CYS A 89 25.45 12.93 -1.32
N LYS A 90 25.32 13.90 -0.39
CA LYS A 90 25.75 15.29 -0.60
C LYS A 90 27.27 15.39 -0.62
N THR A 91 27.90 14.61 0.25
CA THR A 91 29.35 14.37 0.32
C THR A 91 29.58 12.88 0.57
N PRO A 92 30.79 12.33 0.35
CA PRO A 92 31.08 10.91 0.60
C PRO A 92 30.70 10.43 2.01
N ASP A 93 30.80 11.32 3.01
CA ASP A 93 30.50 11.00 4.41
C ASP A 93 29.06 11.38 4.83
N ASN A 94 28.29 12.02 3.96
CA ASN A 94 26.92 12.47 4.24
C ASN A 94 25.95 11.89 3.20
N CYS A 95 25.52 10.66 3.46
CA CYS A 95 24.54 9.94 2.67
C CYS A 95 23.21 9.83 3.41
N LEU A 96 22.14 10.14 2.72
CA LEU A 96 20.76 10.04 3.19
C LEU A 96 20.11 8.81 2.55
N ASP A 97 19.49 7.97 3.35
CA ASP A 97 18.60 6.91 2.86
C ASP A 97 17.18 7.44 2.56
N LEU A 98 16.33 6.58 2.01
CA LEU A 98 14.95 6.93 1.68
C LEU A 98 14.16 7.41 2.91
N GLY A 99 14.37 6.82 4.08
CA GLY A 99 13.65 7.19 5.30
C GLY A 99 13.98 8.61 5.74
N GLN A 100 15.28 8.94 5.78
CA GLN A 100 15.76 10.28 6.08
C GLN A 100 15.28 11.31 5.04
N MET A 101 15.39 11.00 3.75
CA MET A 101 14.88 11.87 2.69
C MET A 101 13.37 12.07 2.80
N SER A 102 12.61 11.03 3.10
CA SER A 102 11.14 11.10 3.26
C SER A 102 10.73 11.92 4.48
N SER A 103 11.47 11.83 5.59
CA SER A 103 11.29 12.71 6.76
C SER A 103 11.50 14.18 6.41
N THR A 104 12.50 14.48 5.58
CA THR A 104 12.72 15.84 5.05
C THR A 104 11.58 16.26 4.14
N MET A 105 11.13 15.41 3.22
CA MET A 105 9.98 15.71 2.34
C MET A 105 8.69 16.00 3.13
N ALA A 106 8.46 15.30 4.25
CA ALA A 106 7.28 15.48 5.08
C ALA A 106 7.28 16.82 5.85
N SER A 107 8.43 17.22 6.39
CA SER A 107 8.54 18.33 7.34
C SER A 107 9.14 19.62 6.78
N SER A 108 10.01 19.53 5.77
CA SER A 108 10.64 20.71 5.19
C SER A 108 9.61 21.56 4.47
N ARG A 109 9.81 22.88 4.55
CA ARG A 109 9.07 23.90 3.78
C ARG A 109 10.03 24.72 2.92
N ASN A 110 11.24 24.21 2.69
CA ASN A 110 12.22 24.80 1.78
C ASN A 110 12.08 24.15 0.40
N TYR A 111 11.92 24.96 -0.65
CA TYR A 111 11.75 24.46 -2.02
C TYR A 111 12.99 23.70 -2.52
N ASP A 112 14.17 24.30 -2.36
CA ASP A 112 15.41 23.78 -2.95
C ASP A 112 15.86 22.50 -2.22
N GLU A 113 15.66 22.44 -0.90
CA GLU A 113 15.92 21.22 -0.12
C GLU A 113 15.00 20.07 -0.54
N GLN A 114 13.69 20.31 -0.70
CA GLN A 114 12.76 19.29 -1.16
C GLN A 114 13.09 18.83 -2.59
N LEU A 115 13.45 19.76 -3.49
CA LEU A 115 13.88 19.44 -4.85
C LEU A 115 15.15 18.60 -4.86
N GLU A 116 16.12 18.91 -3.99
CA GLU A 116 17.36 18.15 -3.83
C GLU A 116 17.07 16.72 -3.38
N MET A 117 16.23 16.53 -2.34
CA MET A 117 15.87 15.20 -1.84
C MET A 117 15.14 14.38 -2.90
N TRP A 118 14.15 14.99 -3.56
CA TRP A 118 13.38 14.35 -4.61
C TRP A 118 14.27 13.93 -5.79
N THR A 119 15.13 14.82 -6.27
CA THR A 119 16.05 14.54 -7.38
C THR A 119 17.08 13.49 -6.99
N GLY A 120 17.65 13.62 -5.78
CA GLY A 120 18.64 12.71 -5.23
C GLY A 120 18.12 11.28 -5.18
N TRP A 121 16.89 11.08 -4.70
CA TRP A 121 16.26 9.77 -4.68
C TRP A 121 16.01 9.19 -6.08
N HIS A 122 15.38 9.97 -6.97
CA HIS A 122 15.03 9.48 -8.31
C HIS A 122 16.27 9.13 -9.16
N ASN A 123 17.39 9.81 -8.93
CA ASN A 123 18.66 9.50 -9.59
C ASN A 123 19.22 8.11 -9.22
N THR A 124 18.81 7.53 -8.09
CA THR A 124 19.23 6.17 -7.69
C THR A 124 18.62 5.07 -8.58
N ALA A 125 17.53 5.36 -9.29
CA ALA A 125 16.76 4.38 -10.05
C ALA A 125 17.31 4.09 -11.46
N ALA A 126 18.15 4.97 -12.02
CA ALA A 126 18.69 4.82 -13.38
C ALA A 126 19.29 3.43 -13.70
N PRO A 127 20.14 2.81 -12.85
CA PRO A 127 20.69 1.47 -13.11
C PRO A 127 19.66 0.34 -13.05
N MET A 128 18.46 0.58 -12.51
CA MET A 128 17.39 -0.43 -12.42
C MET A 128 16.70 -0.66 -13.77
N LYS A 129 16.70 0.34 -14.67
CA LYS A 129 15.97 0.29 -15.95
C LYS A 129 16.22 -1.00 -16.76
N PRO A 130 17.45 -1.39 -17.12
CA PRO A 130 17.66 -2.60 -17.93
C PRO A 130 17.23 -3.87 -17.20
N ILE A 131 17.36 -3.90 -15.87
CA ILE A 131 16.95 -5.04 -15.04
C ILE A 131 15.42 -5.16 -15.03
N TYR A 132 14.71 -4.04 -14.93
CA TYR A 132 13.26 -3.99 -14.99
C TYR A 132 12.71 -4.40 -16.37
N VAL A 133 13.36 -3.99 -17.46
CA VAL A 133 13.00 -4.46 -18.82
C VAL A 133 13.06 -5.98 -18.89
N ARG A 134 14.15 -6.58 -18.40
CA ARG A 134 14.30 -8.04 -18.39
C ARG A 134 13.26 -8.74 -17.49
N GLN A 135 12.91 -8.13 -16.36
CA GLN A 135 11.82 -8.62 -15.51
C GLN A 135 10.49 -8.68 -16.27
N VAL A 136 10.14 -7.60 -16.99
CA VAL A 136 8.91 -7.51 -17.78
C VAL A 136 8.86 -8.58 -18.87
N GLU A 137 9.97 -8.81 -19.57
CA GLU A 137 10.08 -9.87 -20.59
C GLU A 137 9.79 -11.26 -20.01
N LEU A 138 10.46 -11.62 -18.92
CA LEU A 138 10.32 -12.93 -18.28
C LEU A 138 8.93 -13.12 -17.67
N ALA A 139 8.40 -12.11 -17.00
CA ALA A 139 7.06 -12.16 -16.41
C ALA A 139 5.98 -12.33 -17.49
N ASN A 140 6.10 -11.61 -18.62
CA ASN A 140 5.18 -11.75 -19.74
C ASN A 140 5.28 -13.10 -20.43
N GLU A 141 6.47 -13.68 -20.54
CA GLU A 141 6.65 -15.04 -21.05
C GLU A 141 5.93 -16.06 -20.14
N GLY A 142 6.12 -15.98 -18.82
CA GLY A 142 5.42 -16.86 -17.88
C GLY A 142 3.90 -16.66 -17.90
N ALA A 143 3.41 -15.42 -17.97
CA ALA A 143 1.97 -15.15 -18.07
C ALA A 143 1.35 -15.77 -19.33
N LYS A 144 2.08 -15.78 -20.46
CA LYS A 144 1.64 -16.42 -21.71
C LYS A 144 1.58 -17.93 -21.61
N GLU A 145 2.55 -18.56 -20.94
CA GLU A 145 2.52 -20.00 -20.68
C GLU A 145 1.33 -20.42 -19.80
N LEU A 146 0.84 -19.52 -18.93
CA LEU A 146 -0.38 -19.72 -18.15
C LEU A 146 -1.67 -19.43 -18.94
N GLY A 147 -1.59 -18.92 -20.17
CA GLY A 147 -2.73 -18.65 -21.05
C GLY A 147 -3.24 -17.21 -21.03
N TYR A 148 -2.49 -16.26 -20.46
CA TYR A 148 -2.80 -14.83 -20.51
C TYR A 148 -2.07 -14.13 -21.66
N THR A 149 -2.54 -12.96 -22.11
CA THR A 149 -1.84 -12.21 -23.17
C THR A 149 -0.52 -11.59 -22.70
N ASP A 150 -0.50 -11.16 -21.43
CA ASP A 150 0.60 -10.48 -20.75
C ASP A 150 0.36 -10.49 -19.23
N THR A 151 1.35 -10.04 -18.47
CA THR A 151 1.29 -9.95 -17.00
C THR A 151 0.15 -9.03 -16.52
N GLY A 152 -0.12 -7.93 -17.24
CA GLY A 152 -1.19 -7.01 -16.89
C GLY A 152 -2.57 -7.64 -17.03
N ALA A 153 -2.80 -8.42 -18.09
CA ALA A 153 -4.05 -9.18 -18.27
C ALA A 153 -4.23 -10.23 -17.16
N MET A 154 -3.15 -10.92 -16.77
CA MET A 154 -3.16 -11.85 -15.64
C MET A 154 -3.58 -11.14 -14.35
N TRP A 155 -3.01 -9.97 -14.04
CA TRP A 155 -3.36 -9.21 -12.83
C TRP A 155 -4.82 -8.75 -12.84
N ARG A 156 -5.30 -8.18 -13.95
CA ARG A 156 -6.68 -7.70 -14.06
C ARG A 156 -7.71 -8.85 -14.03
N SER A 157 -7.31 -10.07 -14.38
CA SER A 157 -8.19 -11.25 -14.30
C SER A 157 -8.61 -11.63 -12.88
N LYS A 158 -7.93 -11.11 -11.84
CA LYS A 158 -8.30 -11.32 -10.42
C LYS A 158 -9.61 -10.63 -10.02
N TYR A 159 -10.17 -9.76 -10.86
CA TYR A 159 -11.37 -9.00 -10.56
C TYR A 159 -12.66 -9.65 -11.06
N ASP A 160 -12.60 -10.91 -11.52
CA ASP A 160 -13.74 -11.63 -12.10
C ASP A 160 -14.43 -10.85 -13.24
N MET A 161 -13.63 -10.07 -13.98
CA MET A 161 -14.04 -9.25 -15.13
C MET A 161 -13.10 -9.49 -16.30
N GLU A 162 -13.58 -9.25 -17.52
CA GLU A 162 -12.69 -9.17 -18.68
C GLU A 162 -11.60 -8.10 -18.44
N PRO A 163 -10.31 -8.40 -18.67
CA PRO A 163 -9.21 -7.50 -18.30
C PRO A 163 -9.34 -6.07 -18.82
N ASN A 164 -9.88 -5.89 -20.02
CA ASN A 164 -10.08 -4.56 -20.61
C ASN A 164 -11.30 -3.84 -20.03
N ALA A 165 -12.33 -4.57 -19.61
CA ALA A 165 -13.50 -3.99 -18.96
C ALA A 165 -13.13 -3.41 -17.58
N PHE A 166 -12.22 -4.06 -16.86
CA PHE A 166 -11.72 -3.55 -15.58
C PHE A 166 -10.99 -2.20 -15.74
N ALA A 167 -10.09 -2.09 -16.74
CA ALA A 167 -9.39 -0.83 -16.99
C ALA A 167 -10.35 0.33 -17.34
N LEU A 168 -11.38 0.06 -18.14
CA LEU A 168 -12.43 1.04 -18.48
C LEU A 168 -13.27 1.44 -17.27
N GLU A 169 -13.61 0.49 -16.40
CA GLU A 169 -14.38 0.78 -15.19
C GLU A 169 -13.58 1.67 -14.23
N LEU A 170 -12.26 1.45 -14.08
CA LEU A 170 -11.42 2.33 -13.27
C LEU A 170 -11.37 3.77 -13.79
N ASP A 171 -11.19 3.97 -15.10
CA ASP A 171 -11.21 5.31 -15.69
C ASP A 171 -12.57 6.00 -15.50
N LYS A 172 -13.67 5.24 -15.59
CA LYS A 172 -15.03 5.74 -15.31
C LYS A 172 -15.21 6.16 -13.85
N GLN A 173 -14.75 5.33 -12.90
CA GLN A 173 -14.81 5.66 -11.47
C GLN A 173 -13.95 6.89 -11.15
N TRP A 174 -12.76 6.99 -11.75
CA TRP A 174 -11.94 8.20 -11.66
C TRP A 174 -12.68 9.42 -12.20
N GLY A 175 -13.30 9.32 -13.38
CA GLY A 175 -14.09 10.42 -13.97
C GLY A 175 -15.19 10.94 -13.04
N ALA A 176 -15.80 10.07 -12.23
CA ALA A 176 -16.82 10.46 -11.25
C ALA A 176 -16.24 11.25 -10.06
N VAL A 177 -15.02 10.93 -9.62
CA VAL A 177 -14.37 11.59 -8.47
C VAL A 177 -13.50 12.78 -8.88
N LYS A 178 -13.07 12.83 -10.15
CA LYS A 178 -12.17 13.86 -10.69
C LYS A 178 -12.60 15.30 -10.36
N PRO A 179 -13.89 15.70 -10.38
CA PRO A 179 -14.28 17.06 -10.00
C PRO A 179 -13.86 17.45 -8.57
N LEU A 180 -13.92 16.51 -7.63
CA LEU A 180 -13.45 16.74 -6.25
C LEU A 180 -11.93 16.86 -6.19
N TYR A 181 -11.23 16.00 -6.93
CA TYR A 181 -9.77 16.09 -7.03
C TYR A 181 -9.32 17.41 -7.67
N ASP A 182 -9.98 17.86 -8.74
CA ASP A 182 -9.64 19.11 -9.42
C ASP A 182 -9.81 20.31 -8.48
N ALA A 183 -10.86 20.31 -7.66
CA ALA A 183 -11.07 21.35 -6.64
C ALA A 183 -9.98 21.31 -5.56
N LEU A 184 -9.63 20.12 -5.06
CA LEU A 184 -8.55 19.92 -4.10
C LEU A 184 -7.20 20.38 -4.67
N HIS A 185 -6.87 19.95 -5.89
CA HIS A 185 -5.65 20.30 -6.61
C HIS A 185 -5.55 21.82 -6.80
N CYS A 186 -6.63 22.48 -7.24
CA CYS A 186 -6.65 23.93 -7.41
C CYS A 186 -6.42 24.67 -6.09
N HIS A 187 -7.07 24.24 -5.00
CA HIS A 187 -6.87 24.82 -3.66
C HIS A 187 -5.44 24.64 -3.17
N VAL A 188 -4.92 23.41 -3.26
CA VAL A 188 -3.54 23.09 -2.84
C VAL A 188 -2.53 23.86 -3.67
N ARG A 189 -2.70 23.95 -5.00
CA ARG A 189 -1.83 24.75 -5.88
C ARG A 189 -1.83 26.22 -5.48
N ALA A 190 -3.00 26.79 -5.18
CA ALA A 190 -3.09 28.18 -4.75
C ALA A 190 -2.33 28.41 -3.44
N LYS A 191 -2.50 27.53 -2.45
CA LYS A 191 -1.81 27.61 -1.15
C LYS A 191 -0.30 27.39 -1.27
N LEU A 192 0.14 26.47 -2.12
CA LEU A 192 1.55 26.30 -2.42
C LEU A 192 2.12 27.53 -3.16
N SER A 193 1.36 28.16 -4.05
CA SER A 193 1.76 29.41 -4.71
C SER A 193 1.90 30.58 -3.72
N GLU A 194 0.98 30.71 -2.76
CA GLU A 194 1.09 31.66 -1.65
C GLU A 194 2.37 31.43 -0.83
N LYS A 195 2.72 30.16 -0.57
CA LYS A 195 3.89 29.78 0.24
C LYS A 195 5.23 29.94 -0.50
N TYR A 196 5.30 29.46 -1.75
CA TYR A 196 6.55 29.29 -2.49
C TYR A 196 6.76 30.34 -3.59
N GLY A 197 5.74 31.12 -3.94
CA GLY A 197 5.76 32.10 -5.02
C GLY A 197 5.25 31.54 -6.35
N ALA A 198 4.65 32.43 -7.15
CA ALA A 198 4.08 32.09 -8.46
C ALA A 198 5.15 31.76 -9.54
N ASP A 199 6.41 32.13 -9.29
CA ASP A 199 7.57 31.73 -10.09
C ASP A 199 7.87 30.23 -9.94
N LYS A 200 7.69 29.69 -8.73
CA LYS A 200 7.92 28.27 -8.41
C LYS A 200 6.67 27.41 -8.58
N VAL A 201 5.50 27.95 -8.25
CA VAL A 201 4.20 27.26 -8.39
C VAL A 201 3.22 28.16 -9.15
N PRO A 202 3.27 28.18 -10.49
CA PRO A 202 2.35 28.96 -11.30
C PRO A 202 0.92 28.42 -11.21
N LEU A 203 -0.07 29.32 -11.07
CA LEU A 203 -1.48 28.96 -10.90
C LEU A 203 -2.13 28.28 -12.12
N ASN A 204 -1.47 28.32 -13.29
CA ASN A 204 -1.95 27.75 -14.55
C ASN A 204 -1.11 26.57 -15.04
N LYS A 205 -0.23 26.01 -14.20
CA LYS A 205 0.62 24.85 -14.51
C LYS A 205 0.41 23.70 -13.52
N PRO A 206 0.90 22.49 -13.86
CA PRO A 206 1.01 21.39 -12.91
C PRO A 206 1.73 21.75 -11.61
N ILE A 207 1.39 21.07 -10.51
CA ILE A 207 2.10 21.26 -9.23
C ILE A 207 3.47 20.56 -9.30
N PRO A 208 4.57 21.21 -8.90
CA PRO A 208 5.86 20.53 -8.78
C PRO A 208 5.78 19.35 -7.81
N ALA A 209 6.06 18.13 -8.30
CA ALA A 209 5.86 16.88 -7.57
C ALA A 209 6.63 16.75 -6.24
N HIS A 210 7.64 17.58 -6.00
CA HIS A 210 8.45 17.56 -4.79
C HIS A 210 7.87 18.41 -3.64
N LEU A 211 6.72 19.08 -3.82
CA LEU A 211 6.15 20.00 -2.82
C LEU A 211 4.94 19.46 -2.05
N LEU A 212 4.63 18.18 -2.22
CA LEU A 212 3.39 17.57 -1.75
C LEU A 212 3.57 16.72 -0.49
N GLY A 213 4.65 16.96 0.28
CA GLY A 213 4.85 16.33 1.59
C GLY A 213 5.22 14.85 1.56
N ASN A 214 5.42 14.27 0.37
CA ASN A 214 5.69 12.85 0.16
C ASN A 214 6.63 12.67 -1.05
N MET A 215 7.55 11.71 -0.99
CA MET A 215 8.56 11.45 -2.04
C MET A 215 7.95 11.23 -3.45
N TRP A 216 6.76 10.64 -3.53
CA TRP A 216 6.07 10.34 -4.78
C TRP A 216 4.86 11.24 -5.04
N ALA A 217 4.53 12.14 -4.11
CA ALA A 217 3.30 12.92 -4.08
C ALA A 217 2.03 12.05 -4.14
N GLN A 218 2.06 10.85 -3.54
CA GLN A 218 0.91 9.94 -3.50
C GLN A 218 -0.08 10.27 -2.37
N SER A 219 0.39 10.94 -1.31
CA SER A 219 -0.43 11.44 -0.20
C SER A 219 0.06 12.84 0.17
N TRP A 220 -0.88 13.73 0.52
CA TRP A 220 -0.61 15.15 0.74
C TRP A 220 -0.90 15.57 2.19
N GLY A 221 -1.25 14.65 3.09
CA GLY A 221 -1.57 14.97 4.49
C GLY A 221 -0.45 15.71 5.23
N ASN A 222 0.81 15.48 4.85
CA ASN A 222 1.98 16.15 5.45
C ASN A 222 2.08 17.65 5.17
N ILE A 223 1.30 18.20 4.24
CA ILE A 223 1.22 19.65 3.99
C ILE A 223 -0.07 20.29 4.52
N TYR A 224 -0.80 19.59 5.40
CA TYR A 224 -2.07 20.09 5.96
C TYR A 224 -1.92 21.47 6.60
N ASP A 225 -0.81 21.74 7.31
CA ASP A 225 -0.47 23.04 7.90
C ASP A 225 -0.42 24.20 6.87
N LEU A 226 -0.10 23.91 5.60
CA LEU A 226 -0.03 24.93 4.55
C LEU A 226 -1.39 25.22 3.92
N VAL A 227 -2.29 24.24 3.92
CA VAL A 227 -3.52 24.27 3.12
C VAL A 227 -4.79 24.32 3.95
N ALA A 228 -4.69 24.05 5.25
CA ALA A 228 -5.79 24.12 6.19
C ALA A 228 -6.35 25.56 6.31
N PRO A 229 -7.68 25.73 6.35
CA PRO A 229 -8.31 26.97 6.75
C PRO A 229 -7.85 27.44 8.14
N ALA A 230 -7.91 28.74 8.42
CA ALA A 230 -7.45 29.32 9.69
C ALA A 230 -8.22 28.79 10.91
N ASP A 231 -9.46 28.34 10.72
CA ASP A 231 -10.38 27.79 11.71
C ASP A 231 -10.50 26.26 11.67
N ALA A 232 -9.63 25.58 10.91
CA ALA A 232 -9.71 24.14 10.63
C ALA A 232 -9.22 23.21 11.75
N ASP A 233 -8.77 23.75 12.88
CA ASP A 233 -8.43 22.95 14.06
C ASP A 233 -9.72 22.36 14.64
N PRO A 234 -9.88 21.01 14.67
CA PRO A 234 -11.06 20.36 15.22
C PRO A 234 -11.18 20.50 16.75
N GLY A 235 -10.19 21.08 17.43
CA GLY A 235 -10.23 21.32 18.87
C GLY A 235 -9.89 20.09 19.71
N TYR A 236 -9.41 19.02 19.08
CA TYR A 236 -8.92 17.82 19.77
C TYR A 236 -7.76 17.16 19.02
N ASP A 237 -6.89 16.49 19.78
CA ASP A 237 -5.82 15.65 19.26
C ASP A 237 -5.94 14.26 19.90
N VAL A 238 -6.22 13.24 19.09
CA VAL A 238 -6.39 11.86 19.56
C VAL A 238 -5.15 11.37 20.30
N THR A 239 -3.94 11.77 19.89
CA THR A 239 -2.68 11.43 20.58
C THR A 239 -2.71 11.95 22.02
N LYS A 240 -3.11 13.21 22.19
CA LYS A 240 -3.24 13.83 23.51
C LYS A 240 -4.35 13.16 24.34
N LEU A 241 -5.50 12.87 23.73
CA LEU A 241 -6.61 12.19 24.41
C LEU A 241 -6.20 10.79 24.91
N LEU A 242 -5.47 10.02 24.09
CA LEU A 242 -4.92 8.72 24.46
C LEU A 242 -3.97 8.85 25.66
N ALA A 243 -3.07 9.84 25.64
CA ALA A 243 -2.16 10.10 26.76
C ALA A 243 -2.91 10.50 28.04
N ASP A 244 -3.85 11.44 27.96
CA ASP A 244 -4.64 11.95 29.08
C ASP A 244 -5.51 10.85 29.72
N LYS A 245 -6.01 9.89 28.93
CA LYS A 245 -6.79 8.73 29.40
C LYS A 245 -5.93 7.49 29.71
N GLY A 246 -4.60 7.63 29.69
CA GLY A 246 -3.66 6.57 30.04
C GLY A 246 -3.80 5.33 29.14
N TYR A 247 -3.85 5.51 27.82
CA TYR A 247 -3.79 4.42 26.86
C TYR A 247 -2.34 3.97 26.67
N ASP A 248 -2.12 2.66 26.87
CA ASP A 248 -0.94 1.95 26.38
C ASP A 248 -1.29 1.20 25.09
N GLU A 249 -0.30 0.53 24.50
CA GLU A 249 -0.42 -0.16 23.22
C GLU A 249 -1.51 -1.24 23.26
N LEU A 250 -1.57 -2.02 24.35
CA LEU A 250 -2.58 -3.06 24.52
C LEU A 250 -3.98 -2.48 24.71
N LYS A 251 -4.11 -1.37 25.44
CA LYS A 251 -5.40 -0.68 25.62
C LYS A 251 -5.89 -0.06 24.32
N MET A 252 -4.98 0.42 23.45
CA MET A 252 -5.33 0.85 22.09
C MET A 252 -5.90 -0.33 21.27
N VAL A 253 -5.23 -1.48 21.29
CA VAL A 253 -5.71 -2.69 20.57
C VAL A 253 -7.03 -3.21 21.13
N LYS A 254 -7.21 -3.23 22.46
CA LYS A 254 -8.50 -3.57 23.08
C LYS A 254 -9.60 -2.58 22.72
N GLY A 255 -9.28 -1.29 22.62
CA GLY A 255 -10.21 -0.27 22.14
C GLY A 255 -10.68 -0.57 20.72
N ALA A 256 -9.75 -0.92 19.83
CA ALA A 256 -10.08 -1.31 18.45
C ALA A 256 -10.87 -2.63 18.39
N GLU A 257 -10.52 -3.66 19.16
CA GLU A 257 -11.33 -4.88 19.27
C GLU A 257 -12.76 -4.59 19.77
N GLY A 258 -12.89 -3.63 20.69
CA GLY A 258 -14.16 -3.13 21.20
C GLY A 258 -15.10 -2.68 20.08
N PHE A 259 -14.56 -2.04 19.03
CA PHE A 259 -15.33 -1.68 17.85
C PHE A 259 -15.97 -2.92 17.19
N PHE A 260 -15.17 -3.93 16.85
CA PHE A 260 -15.66 -5.14 16.16
C PHE A 260 -16.62 -5.95 17.02
N THR A 261 -16.32 -6.10 18.31
CA THR A 261 -17.21 -6.81 19.23
C THR A 261 -18.54 -6.09 19.43
N SER A 262 -18.56 -4.75 19.36
CA SER A 262 -19.82 -3.98 19.37
C SER A 262 -20.71 -4.22 18.15
N LEU A 263 -20.13 -4.66 17.02
CA LEU A 263 -20.86 -5.06 15.81
C LEU A 263 -21.35 -6.52 15.87
N GLY A 264 -21.06 -7.24 16.95
CA GLY A 264 -21.46 -8.64 17.16
C GLY A 264 -20.43 -9.69 16.75
N PHE A 265 -19.21 -9.28 16.37
CA PHE A 265 -18.13 -10.24 16.14
C PHE A 265 -17.61 -10.83 17.46
N ALA A 266 -17.17 -12.09 17.43
CA ALA A 266 -16.52 -12.72 18.57
C ALA A 266 -15.14 -12.07 18.84
N ALA A 267 -14.81 -11.87 20.11
CA ALA A 267 -13.50 -11.37 20.53
C ALA A 267 -12.33 -12.20 19.97
N LEU A 268 -11.19 -11.55 19.77
CA LEU A 268 -9.94 -12.19 19.35
C LEU A 268 -9.53 -13.26 20.39
N PRO A 269 -8.92 -14.37 19.95
CA PRO A 269 -8.60 -15.48 20.82
C PRO A 269 -7.46 -15.09 21.79
N GLU A 270 -7.33 -15.78 22.92
CA GLU A 270 -6.22 -15.55 23.87
C GLU A 270 -4.83 -15.67 23.20
N THR A 271 -4.72 -16.54 22.20
CA THR A 271 -3.52 -16.70 21.39
C THR A 271 -3.11 -15.44 20.65
N PHE A 272 -4.05 -14.58 20.21
CA PHE A 272 -3.73 -13.31 19.57
C PHE A 272 -2.94 -12.40 20.52
N TRP A 273 -3.41 -12.29 21.76
CA TRP A 273 -2.79 -11.42 22.78
C TRP A 273 -1.42 -11.92 23.24
N THR A 274 -1.20 -13.23 23.22
CA THR A 274 0.05 -13.85 23.68
C THR A 274 1.08 -14.05 22.57
N ARG A 275 0.67 -14.01 21.30
CA ARG A 275 1.53 -14.31 20.15
C ARG A 275 1.77 -13.14 19.20
N SER A 276 1.00 -12.07 19.29
CA SER A 276 1.21 -10.85 18.50
C SER A 276 2.39 -10.02 19.01
N LEU A 277 2.91 -9.15 18.14
CA LEU A 277 3.90 -8.15 18.50
C LEU A 277 3.23 -6.78 18.50
N PHE A 278 3.06 -6.21 19.69
CA PHE A 278 2.44 -4.89 19.89
C PHE A 278 3.45 -3.77 20.14
N VAL A 279 4.61 -4.12 20.70
CA VAL A 279 5.66 -3.18 21.12
C VAL A 279 6.97 -3.62 20.51
N GLN A 280 7.74 -2.65 20.01
CA GLN A 280 9.08 -2.94 19.51
C GLN A 280 9.96 -3.49 20.65
N PRO A 281 10.54 -4.69 20.49
CA PRO A 281 11.42 -5.26 21.48
C PRO A 281 12.76 -4.49 21.53
N LYS A 282 13.36 -4.37 22.71
CA LYS A 282 14.66 -3.70 22.89
C LYS A 282 15.86 -4.61 22.61
N ASP A 283 15.63 -5.92 22.59
CA ASP A 283 16.65 -6.96 22.58
C ASP A 283 16.84 -7.60 21.19
N ARG A 284 16.07 -7.18 20.17
CA ARG A 284 16.16 -7.71 18.81
C ARG A 284 15.59 -6.77 17.75
N ASP A 285 16.01 -6.98 16.52
CA ASP A 285 15.46 -6.30 15.35
C ASP A 285 14.19 -6.99 14.83
N VAL A 286 13.24 -6.17 14.39
CA VAL A 286 11.92 -6.59 13.87
C VAL A 286 11.50 -5.73 12.70
N VAL A 287 10.64 -6.27 11.83
CA VAL A 287 9.95 -5.47 10.82
C VAL A 287 8.83 -4.70 11.52
N CYS A 288 8.96 -3.38 11.63
CA CYS A 288 7.99 -2.56 12.38
C CYS A 288 6.72 -2.19 11.61
N HIS A 289 6.74 -2.26 10.27
CA HIS A 289 5.57 -1.94 9.44
C HIS A 289 4.37 -2.79 9.83
N ALA A 290 3.21 -2.17 10.00
CA ALA A 290 1.99 -2.82 10.45
C ALA A 290 1.58 -3.96 9.49
N SER A 291 1.06 -5.05 10.05
CA SER A 291 0.57 -6.19 9.28
C SER A 291 -0.25 -7.12 10.16
N ALA A 292 -1.32 -7.66 9.58
CA ALA A 292 -2.18 -8.69 10.14
C ALA A 292 -1.88 -10.06 9.51
N TRP A 293 -1.85 -11.10 10.34
CA TRP A 293 -1.41 -12.43 9.95
C TRP A 293 -2.41 -13.50 10.38
N ASP A 294 -2.65 -14.43 9.46
CA ASP A 294 -3.29 -15.73 9.71
C ASP A 294 -2.27 -16.83 9.40
N LEU A 295 -1.88 -17.60 10.41
CA LEU A 295 -0.80 -18.58 10.30
C LEU A 295 -1.28 -20.01 10.06
N ASP A 296 -2.54 -20.31 10.36
CA ASP A 296 -3.09 -21.67 10.32
C ASP A 296 -4.39 -21.81 9.53
N ALA A 297 -4.83 -20.72 8.87
CA ALA A 297 -6.08 -20.59 8.14
C ALA A 297 -7.32 -20.82 9.04
N LYS A 298 -7.17 -20.61 10.35
CA LYS A 298 -8.20 -20.88 11.36
C LYS A 298 -8.26 -19.77 12.41
N ASP A 299 -7.52 -19.92 13.50
CA ASP A 299 -7.64 -19.09 14.70
C ASP A 299 -6.28 -18.64 15.26
N ASP A 300 -5.15 -18.98 14.61
CA ASP A 300 -3.83 -18.40 14.91
C ASP A 300 -3.66 -17.04 14.20
N LEU A 301 -4.49 -16.10 14.63
CA LEU A 301 -4.49 -14.71 14.17
C LEU A 301 -3.52 -13.88 15.00
N ARG A 302 -2.78 -12.99 14.34
CA ARG A 302 -1.79 -12.12 14.98
C ARG A 302 -1.73 -10.76 14.29
N ILE A 303 -1.26 -9.75 15.01
CA ILE A 303 -0.74 -8.50 14.42
C ILE A 303 0.73 -8.33 14.75
N LYS A 304 1.46 -7.68 13.85
CA LYS A 304 2.86 -7.29 14.05
C LYS A 304 3.02 -5.80 13.78
N MET A 305 3.07 -5.02 14.85
CA MET A 305 3.19 -3.56 14.84
C MET A 305 4.13 -3.08 15.95
N CYS A 306 4.92 -2.04 15.66
CA CYS A 306 5.69 -1.31 16.67
C CYS A 306 4.88 -0.10 17.14
N ILE A 307 3.77 -0.35 17.84
CA ILE A 307 2.72 0.65 18.12
C ILE A 307 3.32 1.86 18.84
N GLN A 308 3.16 3.03 18.23
CA GLN A 308 3.34 4.31 18.91
C GLN A 308 2.00 4.77 19.48
N ARG A 309 2.04 5.51 20.59
CA ARG A 309 0.82 5.96 21.28
C ARG A 309 0.24 7.22 20.64
N THR A 310 -0.09 7.14 19.35
CA THR A 310 -0.57 8.26 18.54
C THR A 310 -1.97 8.00 18.01
N GLY A 311 -2.67 9.07 17.62
CA GLY A 311 -3.97 8.97 16.95
C GLY A 311 -3.90 8.25 15.60
N GLU A 312 -2.79 8.42 14.87
CA GLU A 312 -2.55 7.72 13.61
C GLU A 312 -2.47 6.22 13.82
N GLU A 313 -1.62 5.77 14.76
CA GLU A 313 -1.49 4.35 15.10
C GLU A 313 -2.81 3.78 15.65
N PHE A 314 -3.61 4.56 16.36
CA PHE A 314 -4.95 4.12 16.78
C PHE A 314 -5.83 3.77 15.57
N SER A 315 -5.81 4.57 14.51
CA SER A 315 -6.50 4.27 13.25
C SER A 315 -5.89 3.07 12.52
N VAL A 316 -4.56 2.96 12.48
CA VAL A 316 -3.86 1.81 11.86
C VAL A 316 -4.23 0.51 12.57
N ILE A 317 -4.32 0.49 13.89
CA ILE A 317 -4.77 -0.69 14.65
C ILE A 317 -6.19 -1.11 14.21
N HIS A 318 -7.12 -0.16 14.01
CA HIS A 318 -8.47 -0.48 13.52
C HIS A 318 -8.43 -1.09 12.11
N HIS A 319 -7.55 -0.59 11.25
CA HIS A 319 -7.31 -1.16 9.91
C HIS A 319 -6.80 -2.60 10.00
N GLU A 320 -5.72 -2.85 10.75
CA GLU A 320 -5.10 -4.17 10.87
C GLU A 320 -6.02 -5.21 11.52
N LEU A 321 -6.81 -4.80 12.53
CA LEU A 321 -7.83 -5.70 13.07
C LEU A 321 -8.90 -6.04 12.04
N GLY A 322 -9.24 -5.11 11.13
CA GLY A 322 -10.13 -5.38 9.99
C GLY A 322 -9.70 -6.60 9.19
N HIS A 323 -8.40 -6.72 8.89
CA HIS A 323 -7.82 -7.89 8.22
C HIS A 323 -7.98 -9.16 9.05
N ASN A 324 -7.67 -9.15 10.35
CA ASN A 324 -7.82 -10.34 11.21
C ASN A 324 -9.29 -10.80 11.36
N PHE A 325 -10.21 -9.86 11.52
CA PHE A 325 -11.64 -10.19 11.58
C PHE A 325 -12.15 -10.74 10.25
N TYR A 326 -11.63 -10.25 9.13
CA TYR A 326 -11.95 -10.78 7.81
C TYR A 326 -11.35 -12.18 7.57
N GLN A 327 -10.08 -12.38 7.95
CA GLN A 327 -9.40 -13.68 7.96
C GLN A 327 -10.21 -14.74 8.73
N ARG A 328 -10.66 -14.38 9.93
CA ARG A 328 -11.54 -15.24 10.73
C ARG A 328 -12.86 -15.54 10.04
N ALA A 329 -13.46 -14.57 9.36
CA ALA A 329 -14.78 -14.71 8.77
C ALA A 329 -14.81 -15.77 7.66
N TYR A 330 -13.75 -15.88 6.86
CA TYR A 330 -13.66 -16.88 5.80
C TYR A 330 -12.97 -18.20 6.22
N LYS A 331 -12.59 -18.39 7.49
CA LYS A 331 -11.82 -19.56 7.93
C LYS A 331 -12.44 -20.93 7.61
N ASN A 332 -13.77 -20.99 7.46
CA ASN A 332 -14.49 -22.22 7.12
C ASN A 332 -14.70 -22.42 5.61
N GLN A 333 -14.20 -21.50 4.78
CA GLN A 333 -14.24 -21.66 3.33
C GLN A 333 -13.22 -22.73 2.87
N PRO A 334 -13.44 -23.38 1.71
CA PRO A 334 -12.40 -24.19 1.08
C PRO A 334 -11.12 -23.40 0.88
N VAL A 335 -9.95 -24.07 0.90
CA VAL A 335 -8.62 -23.43 0.89
C VAL A 335 -8.44 -22.38 -0.22
N PHE A 336 -9.00 -22.61 -1.41
CA PHE A 336 -8.93 -21.66 -2.54
C PHE A 336 -9.89 -20.47 -2.43
N TYR A 337 -10.69 -20.39 -1.37
CA TYR A 337 -11.60 -19.28 -1.11
C TYR A 337 -11.37 -18.66 0.28
N GLN A 338 -10.26 -19.02 0.94
CA GLN A 338 -9.79 -18.39 2.18
C GLN A 338 -8.98 -17.12 1.87
N GLU A 339 -9.57 -16.22 1.08
CA GLU A 339 -8.99 -14.95 0.68
C GLU A 339 -10.12 -13.93 0.41
N SER A 340 -9.77 -12.68 0.13
CA SER A 340 -10.75 -11.65 -0.23
C SER A 340 -11.39 -11.92 -1.60
N ALA A 341 -12.55 -11.31 -1.85
CA ALA A 341 -13.23 -11.40 -3.15
C ALA A 341 -12.32 -10.96 -4.31
N ASN A 342 -11.50 -9.93 -4.08
CA ASN A 342 -10.35 -9.51 -4.88
C ASN A 342 -9.39 -8.70 -3.99
N ASP A 343 -8.21 -8.35 -4.52
CA ASP A 343 -7.17 -7.64 -3.76
C ASP A 343 -7.68 -6.28 -3.19
N GLY A 344 -8.63 -5.61 -3.85
CA GLY A 344 -9.21 -4.35 -3.37
C GLY A 344 -10.16 -4.50 -2.17
N PHE A 345 -10.83 -5.64 -2.02
CA PHE A 345 -11.74 -5.88 -0.88
C PHE A 345 -11.00 -6.01 0.45
N HIS A 346 -9.80 -6.60 0.45
CA HIS A 346 -9.04 -6.82 1.69
C HIS A 346 -8.69 -5.48 2.35
N GLU A 347 -8.04 -4.59 1.60
CA GLU A 347 -7.64 -3.25 2.05
C GLU A 347 -8.84 -2.35 2.35
N ALA A 348 -9.90 -2.42 1.53
CA ALA A 348 -11.08 -1.60 1.73
C ALA A 348 -11.79 -1.89 3.06
N ILE A 349 -11.76 -3.12 3.56
CA ILE A 349 -12.35 -3.45 4.87
C ILE A 349 -11.58 -2.73 5.97
N GLY A 350 -10.26 -2.90 6.05
CA GLY A 350 -9.43 -2.23 7.05
C GLY A 350 -9.64 -0.71 7.04
N ASP A 351 -9.59 -0.10 5.86
CA ASP A 351 -9.79 1.33 5.69
C ASP A 351 -11.20 1.81 6.06
N THR A 352 -12.24 1.04 5.72
CA THR A 352 -13.63 1.39 6.08
C THR A 352 -13.81 1.42 7.60
N ILE A 353 -13.17 0.49 8.32
CA ILE A 353 -13.22 0.48 9.78
C ILE A 353 -12.41 1.64 10.36
N ALA A 354 -11.23 1.93 9.81
CA ALA A 354 -10.43 3.09 10.23
C ALA A 354 -11.18 4.43 10.04
N LEU A 355 -12.01 4.58 9.00
CA LEU A 355 -12.88 5.75 8.81
C LEU A 355 -13.92 5.93 9.93
N SER A 356 -14.20 4.87 10.70
CA SER A 356 -15.12 4.95 11.84
C SER A 356 -14.50 5.61 13.07
N VAL A 357 -13.19 5.91 13.07
CA VAL A 357 -12.48 6.64 14.14
C VAL A 357 -12.83 8.14 14.09
N THR A 358 -14.11 8.43 14.25
CA THR A 358 -14.73 9.76 14.19
C THR A 358 -14.82 10.41 15.57
N PRO A 359 -15.02 11.74 15.67
CA PRO A 359 -15.29 12.39 16.97
C PRO A 359 -16.41 11.72 17.77
N LYS A 360 -17.48 11.29 17.08
CA LYS A 360 -18.62 10.60 17.71
C LYS A 360 -18.20 9.26 18.30
N TYR A 361 -17.42 8.47 17.57
CA TYR A 361 -16.88 7.21 18.09
C TYR A 361 -15.95 7.45 19.29
N LEU A 362 -15.03 8.41 19.18
CA LEU A 362 -14.13 8.78 20.27
C LEU A 362 -14.89 9.20 21.53
N GLN A 363 -16.03 9.87 21.39
CA GLN A 363 -16.91 10.18 22.52
C GLN A 363 -17.57 8.94 23.12
N GLN A 364 -18.09 8.03 22.28
CA GLN A 364 -18.72 6.79 22.73
C GLN A 364 -17.79 5.90 23.55
N ILE A 365 -16.49 5.87 23.19
CA ILE A 365 -15.48 5.11 23.94
C ILE A 365 -14.84 5.91 25.08
N GLY A 366 -15.33 7.12 25.37
CA GLY A 366 -14.88 7.96 26.48
C GLY A 366 -13.50 8.63 26.30
N LEU A 367 -12.96 8.64 25.08
CA LEU A 367 -11.73 9.36 24.75
C LEU A 367 -11.97 10.86 24.57
N LEU A 368 -13.08 11.23 23.94
CA LEU A 368 -13.47 12.62 23.69
C LEU A 368 -14.67 13.02 24.54
N GLU A 369 -14.65 14.20 25.14
CA GLU A 369 -15.78 14.66 25.98
C GLU A 369 -16.86 15.34 25.15
N GLN A 370 -16.47 16.25 24.27
CA GLN A 370 -17.36 17.03 23.42
C GLN A 370 -17.00 16.84 21.95
N ILE A 371 -18.01 16.55 21.14
CA ILE A 371 -17.88 16.49 19.69
C ILE A 371 -17.73 17.92 19.17
N PRO A 372 -16.73 18.21 18.29
CA PRO A 372 -16.61 19.52 17.67
C PRO A 372 -17.86 19.87 16.88
N ASP A 373 -18.18 21.16 16.79
CA ASP A 373 -19.30 21.61 15.98
C ASP A 373 -18.99 21.55 14.48
N GLU A 374 -20.03 21.62 13.65
CA GLU A 374 -19.96 21.47 12.19
C GLU A 374 -19.02 22.49 11.51
N SER A 375 -18.68 23.62 12.16
CA SER A 375 -17.68 24.56 11.60
C SER A 375 -16.30 23.93 11.45
N LYS A 376 -16.01 22.83 12.16
CA LYS A 376 -14.74 22.10 12.12
C LYS A 376 -14.69 21.01 11.06
N ASP A 377 -15.82 20.66 10.46
CA ASP A 377 -15.92 19.55 9.51
C ASP A 377 -15.04 19.77 8.29
N ILE A 378 -14.93 21.01 7.80
CA ILE A 378 -14.11 21.33 6.62
C ILE A 378 -12.63 20.99 6.87
N GLY A 379 -12.11 21.24 8.07
CA GLY A 379 -10.73 20.88 8.41
C GLY A 379 -10.51 19.37 8.41
N LEU A 380 -11.41 18.64 9.08
CA LEU A 380 -11.38 17.17 9.13
C LEU A 380 -11.50 16.54 7.73
N LEU A 381 -12.44 17.03 6.93
CA LEU A 381 -12.67 16.57 5.56
C LEU A 381 -11.50 16.89 4.64
N LEU A 382 -10.89 18.07 4.75
CA LEU A 382 -9.71 18.43 3.97
C LEU A 382 -8.53 17.51 4.31
N LYS A 383 -8.29 17.23 5.60
CA LYS A 383 -7.24 16.29 6.01
C LYS A 383 -7.45 14.92 5.38
N LEU A 384 -8.68 14.38 5.43
CA LEU A 384 -9.03 13.13 4.77
C LEU A 384 -8.86 13.19 3.25
N ALA A 385 -9.23 14.30 2.61
CA ALA A 385 -9.11 14.47 1.16
C ALA A 385 -7.65 14.49 0.69
N LEU A 386 -6.76 15.12 1.45
CA LEU A 386 -5.32 15.13 1.17
C LEU A 386 -4.68 13.74 1.20
N ASP A 387 -5.26 12.79 1.92
CA ASP A 387 -4.76 11.41 1.95
C ASP A 387 -5.52 10.50 0.97
N LYS A 388 -6.85 10.52 1.02
CA LYS A 388 -7.70 9.57 0.28
C LYS A 388 -8.01 10.03 -1.14
N VAL A 389 -8.34 11.29 -1.37
CA VAL A 389 -8.68 11.80 -2.71
C VAL A 389 -7.41 12.05 -3.53
N ALA A 390 -6.35 12.57 -2.91
CA ALA A 390 -5.07 12.80 -3.57
C ALA A 390 -4.38 11.52 -4.07
N PHE A 391 -4.62 10.39 -3.40
CA PHE A 391 -4.05 9.09 -3.75
C PHE A 391 -4.70 8.46 -4.99
N LEU A 392 -6.00 8.68 -5.22
CA LEU A 392 -6.74 8.04 -6.33
C LEU A 392 -6.06 8.16 -7.70
N PRO A 393 -5.66 9.36 -8.17
CA PRO A 393 -4.99 9.45 -9.47
C PRO A 393 -3.62 8.79 -9.47
N PHE A 394 -2.90 8.80 -8.35
CA PHE A 394 -1.61 8.11 -8.23
C PHE A 394 -1.77 6.59 -8.34
N GLY A 395 -2.69 6.00 -7.57
CA GLY A 395 -2.96 4.56 -7.65
C GLY A 395 -3.36 4.13 -9.07
N LEU A 396 -4.24 4.91 -9.71
CA LEU A 396 -4.68 4.65 -11.08
C LEU A 396 -3.53 4.71 -12.09
N LEU A 397 -2.73 5.79 -12.09
CA LEU A 397 -1.72 6.00 -13.13
C LEU A 397 -0.58 4.97 -13.04
N VAL A 398 -0.24 4.50 -11.83
CA VAL A 398 0.81 3.48 -11.64
C VAL A 398 0.45 2.21 -12.39
N ASP A 399 -0.79 1.75 -12.24
CA ASP A 399 -1.24 0.54 -12.92
C ASP A 399 -1.50 0.75 -14.40
N GLN A 400 -2.07 1.90 -14.80
CA GLN A 400 -2.18 2.26 -16.22
C GLN A 400 -0.80 2.21 -16.90
N TRP A 401 0.24 2.75 -16.26
CA TRP A 401 1.61 2.71 -16.78
C TRP A 401 2.13 1.27 -16.86
N ARG A 402 2.00 0.48 -15.79
CA ARG A 402 2.46 -0.92 -15.78
C ARG A 402 1.77 -1.76 -16.84
N TRP A 403 0.46 -1.58 -17.03
CA TRP A 403 -0.30 -2.30 -18.04
C TRP A 403 0.12 -1.95 -19.46
N GLN A 404 0.43 -0.68 -19.74
CA GLN A 404 0.97 -0.26 -21.03
C GLN A 404 2.38 -0.82 -21.28
N VAL A 405 3.17 -0.99 -20.22
CA VAL A 405 4.49 -1.65 -20.30
C VAL A 405 4.35 -3.14 -20.56
N PHE A 406 3.50 -3.85 -19.80
CA PHE A 406 3.30 -5.29 -19.95
C PHE A 406 2.69 -5.66 -21.31
N SER A 407 1.75 -4.87 -21.83
CA SER A 407 1.17 -5.11 -23.15
C SER A 407 2.13 -4.80 -24.32
N GLY A 408 3.25 -4.14 -24.05
CA GLY A 408 4.19 -3.67 -25.07
C GLY A 408 3.76 -2.38 -25.79
N GLN A 409 2.67 -1.75 -25.36
CA GLN A 409 2.23 -0.45 -25.88
C GLN A 409 3.29 0.64 -25.65
N VAL A 410 3.96 0.62 -24.50
CA VAL A 410 5.08 1.50 -24.17
C VAL A 410 6.37 0.69 -24.24
N LYS A 411 7.28 1.11 -25.12
CA LYS A 411 8.60 0.48 -25.28
C LYS A 411 9.60 0.96 -24.20
N PRO A 412 10.66 0.19 -23.89
CA PRO A 412 11.67 0.55 -22.89
C PRO A 412 12.26 1.96 -23.03
N GLU A 413 12.41 2.46 -24.25
CA GLU A 413 12.95 3.79 -24.54
C GLU A 413 12.00 4.90 -24.04
N GLN A 414 10.70 4.61 -23.98
CA GLN A 414 9.61 5.55 -23.70
C GLN A 414 9.09 5.48 -22.27
N TYR A 415 9.59 4.55 -21.44
CA TYR A 415 9.12 4.32 -20.06
C TYR A 415 8.93 5.60 -19.25
N ASN A 416 9.96 6.45 -19.22
CA ASN A 416 9.93 7.68 -18.41
C ASN A 416 9.02 8.76 -19.03
N GLU A 417 9.00 8.88 -20.36
CA GLU A 417 8.12 9.82 -21.07
C GLU A 417 6.65 9.48 -20.83
N ALA A 418 6.29 8.20 -21.00
CA ALA A 418 4.94 7.71 -20.75
C ALA A 418 4.52 7.90 -19.29
N TRP A 419 5.43 7.67 -18.33
CA TRP A 419 5.18 7.92 -16.92
C TRP A 419 4.82 9.39 -16.67
N TRP A 420 5.63 10.33 -17.16
CA TRP A 420 5.38 11.76 -16.95
C TRP A 420 4.13 12.27 -17.65
N LYS A 421 3.81 11.71 -18.83
CA LYS A 421 2.54 12.00 -19.52
C LYS A 421 1.33 11.58 -18.67
N LEU A 422 1.38 10.38 -18.07
CA LEU A 422 0.31 9.91 -17.19
C LEU A 422 0.23 10.71 -15.88
N ARG A 423 1.39 11.09 -15.31
CA ARG A 423 1.46 11.99 -14.15
C ARG A 423 0.75 13.31 -14.44
N GLU A 424 1.10 13.99 -15.52
CA GLU A 424 0.47 15.26 -15.91
C GLU A 424 -1.02 15.09 -16.24
N GLN A 425 -1.40 13.99 -16.90
CA GLN A 425 -2.79 13.71 -17.25
C GLN A 425 -3.69 13.48 -16.03
N TYR A 426 -3.23 12.69 -15.06
CA TYR A 426 -4.06 12.24 -13.94
C TYR A 426 -3.88 13.07 -12.67
N GLN A 427 -2.65 13.50 -12.35
CA GLN A 427 -2.35 14.27 -11.13
C GLN A 427 -2.22 15.78 -11.38
N GLY A 428 -2.16 16.23 -12.64
CA GLY A 428 -1.79 17.62 -12.95
C GLY A 428 -0.45 17.94 -12.33
#